data_AF-A0A7L4REH0-F1
#
_entry.id   AF-A0A7L4REH0-F1
#
_cell.length_a   1.000
_cell.length_b   1.000
_cell.length_c   1.000
_cell.angle_alpha   90.00
_cell.angle_beta   90.00
_cell.angle_gamma   90.00
#
_symmetry.space_group_name_H-M   'P 1'
#
loop_
_entity.id
_entity.type
_entity.pdbx_description
1 polymer ?
#
loop_
_entity_poly.entity_id
_entity_poly.type
_entity_poly.pdbx_seq_one_letter_code
_entity_poly.pdbx_strand_id
1 'polypeptide(L)'
;MWGSSSKISLSIVDSPTFYKILSKIILTADRYYCISRFPSICYTDTLSSAMSRDGFSKLLREICLTKKRPKVTYLSILNIQGPFSKAMSIYKNVDRAYKECMLMIETLGENIENMGNLEIRYLEQPPEWYIQFVFPEDVFLIIRTPNREALKVLQIRSKDVGEYAYSIFKEKISYSERVTSDNIDCYIERMKKDLKIVADYRNKKIMREKSYLE
;
A
#
# COMPACT_ATOMS: atom_id res chain seq x y z
N MET A 1 -35.36 -21.14 -4.97
CA MET A 1 -34.38 -21.66 -3.99
C MET A 1 -33.82 -20.46 -3.24
N TRP A 2 -34.22 -20.25 -1.99
CA TRP A 2 -33.68 -19.18 -1.15
C TRP A 2 -32.39 -19.71 -0.53
N GLY A 3 -31.26 -19.30 -1.13
CA GLY A 3 -29.94 -19.78 -0.76
C GLY A 3 -29.62 -19.45 0.69
N SER A 4 -28.97 -20.40 1.37
CA SER A 4 -28.28 -20.25 2.65
C SER A 4 -27.77 -18.81 2.85
N SER A 5 -28.33 -18.06 3.81
CA SER A 5 -27.82 -16.73 4.15
C SER A 5 -26.34 -16.87 4.52
N SER A 6 -25.43 -16.33 3.72
CA SER A 6 -24.02 -16.34 4.05
C SER A 6 -23.84 -15.66 5.41
N LYS A 7 -23.14 -16.32 6.33
CA LYS A 7 -22.92 -15.79 7.66
C LYS A 7 -21.95 -14.61 7.54
N ILE A 8 -22.45 -13.39 7.72
CA ILE A 8 -21.62 -12.17 7.74
C ILE A 8 -21.13 -11.94 9.17
N SER A 9 -19.82 -11.75 9.32
CA SER A 9 -19.21 -11.26 10.57
C SER A 9 -18.55 -9.91 10.34
N LEU A 10 -18.83 -8.94 11.21
CA LEU A 10 -18.31 -7.58 11.17
C LEU A 10 -17.53 -7.28 12.45
N SER A 11 -16.35 -6.68 12.32
CA SER A 11 -15.60 -6.17 13.47
C SER A 11 -14.78 -4.94 13.10
N ILE A 12 -14.65 -4.00 14.04
CA ILE A 12 -13.77 -2.85 13.90
C ILE A 12 -12.49 -3.16 14.66
N VAL A 13 -11.35 -3.10 13.96
CA VAL A 13 -10.04 -3.35 14.54
C VAL A 13 -9.13 -2.13 14.35
N ASP A 14 -8.17 -1.96 15.25
CA ASP A 14 -7.10 -0.98 15.10
C ASP A 14 -6.01 -1.46 14.13
N SER A 15 -5.11 -0.56 13.76
CA SER A 15 -4.05 -0.85 12.79
C SER A 15 -3.12 -2.01 13.24
N PRO A 16 -2.61 -2.06 14.49
CA PRO A 16 -1.78 -3.18 14.94
C PRO A 16 -2.52 -4.54 14.88
N THR A 17 -3.77 -4.58 15.34
CA THR A 17 -4.58 -5.80 15.34
C THR A 17 -4.89 -6.25 13.91
N PHE A 18 -5.21 -5.30 13.01
CA PHE A 18 -5.40 -5.56 11.59
C PHE A 18 -4.18 -6.26 10.97
N TYR A 19 -2.97 -5.70 11.13
CA TYR A 19 -1.77 -6.30 10.53
C TYR A 19 -1.43 -7.65 11.15
N LYS A 20 -1.72 -7.87 12.44
CA LYS A 20 -1.58 -9.18 13.08
C LYS A 20 -2.54 -10.22 12.50
N ILE A 21 -3.79 -9.85 12.25
CA ILE A 21 -4.81 -10.71 11.61
C ILE A 21 -4.40 -11.02 10.17
N LEU A 22 -4.07 -9.99 9.40
CA LEU A 22 -3.69 -10.13 7.99
C LEU A 22 -2.44 -11.00 7.82
N SER A 23 -1.44 -10.86 8.70
CA SER A 23 -0.23 -11.70 8.69
C SER A 23 -0.52 -13.18 8.92
N LYS A 24 -1.58 -13.52 9.67
CA LYS A 24 -1.98 -14.92 9.87
C LYS A 24 -2.69 -15.48 8.64
N ILE A 25 -3.64 -14.72 8.11
CA ILE A 25 -4.50 -15.18 7.00
C ILE A 25 -3.71 -15.28 5.70
N ILE A 26 -2.75 -14.36 5.47
CA ILE A 26 -1.98 -14.33 4.22
C ILE A 26 -1.08 -15.55 4.03
N LEU A 27 -0.67 -16.23 5.12
CA LEU A 27 0.17 -17.43 5.06
C LEU A 27 -0.52 -18.62 4.40
N THR A 28 -1.85 -18.68 4.46
CA THR A 28 -2.65 -19.77 3.89
C THR A 28 -3.44 -19.32 2.66
N ALA A 29 -3.27 -18.07 2.24
CA ALA A 29 -4.02 -17.48 1.14
C ALA A 29 -3.56 -18.00 -0.23
N ASP A 30 -4.48 -18.06 -1.18
CA ASP A 30 -4.15 -18.19 -2.61
C ASP A 30 -3.84 -16.85 -3.24
N ARG A 31 -4.67 -15.85 -2.92
CA ARG A 31 -4.63 -14.54 -3.54
C ARG A 31 -4.86 -13.45 -2.51
N TYR A 32 -4.06 -12.41 -2.63
CA TYR A 32 -4.15 -11.23 -1.80
C TYR A 32 -4.23 -9.99 -2.69
N TYR A 33 -5.27 -9.20 -2.48
CA TYR A 33 -5.58 -8.03 -3.28
C TYR A 33 -5.50 -6.78 -2.42
N CYS A 34 -4.83 -5.74 -2.91
CA CYS A 34 -4.61 -4.52 -2.17
C CYS A 34 -4.79 -3.28 -3.05
N ILE A 35 -5.68 -2.39 -2.64
CA ILE A 35 -5.83 -1.06 -3.23
C ILE A 35 -5.07 -0.07 -2.35
N SER A 36 -4.04 0.57 -2.88
CA SER A 36 -3.16 1.46 -2.09
C SER A 36 -2.55 2.57 -2.92
N ARG A 37 -2.22 3.71 -2.29
CA ARG A 37 -1.53 4.81 -2.99
C ARG A 37 -0.10 4.48 -3.40
N PHE A 38 0.57 3.66 -2.61
CA PHE A 38 1.91 3.17 -2.87
C PHE A 38 2.03 1.74 -2.30
N PRO A 39 2.60 0.77 -3.05
CA PRO A 39 2.65 -0.63 -2.63
C PRO A 39 3.41 -0.79 -1.30
N SER A 40 2.76 -1.42 -0.30
CA SER A 40 3.34 -1.59 1.03
C SER A 40 4.57 -2.51 1.07
N ILE A 41 4.73 -3.35 0.06
CA ILE A 41 5.87 -4.26 -0.08
C ILE A 41 7.20 -3.49 -0.28
N CYS A 42 7.12 -2.29 -0.85
CA CYS A 42 8.28 -1.44 -1.15
C CYS A 42 8.71 -0.56 0.04
N TYR A 43 8.02 -0.61 1.19
CA TYR A 43 8.40 0.19 2.35
C TYR A 43 9.65 -0.39 3.01
N THR A 44 10.58 0.47 3.39
CA THR A 44 11.75 0.12 4.21
C THR A 44 11.32 -0.40 5.59
N ASP A 45 12.20 -1.15 6.25
CA ASP A 45 11.93 -1.64 7.62
C ASP A 45 11.69 -0.49 8.60
N THR A 46 12.42 0.62 8.46
CA THR A 46 12.26 1.82 9.31
C THR A 46 10.88 2.44 9.16
N LEU A 47 10.43 2.66 7.92
CA LEU A 47 9.09 3.23 7.69
C LEU A 47 7.98 2.27 8.06
N SER A 48 8.13 0.98 7.75
CA SER A 48 7.14 -0.03 8.16
C SER A 48 7.01 -0.08 9.68
N SER A 49 8.11 -0.05 10.43
CA SER A 49 8.11 -0.04 11.90
C SER A 49 7.40 1.20 12.45
N ALA A 50 7.72 2.39 11.92
CA ALA A 50 7.10 3.66 12.32
C ALA A 50 5.60 3.77 11.95
N MET A 51 5.08 2.80 11.19
CA MET A 51 3.67 2.66 10.84
C MET A 51 3.00 1.45 11.53
N SER A 52 3.73 0.74 12.40
CA SER A 52 3.31 -0.52 13.04
C SER A 52 2.93 -1.60 12.02
N ARG A 53 3.75 -1.75 10.97
CA ARG A 53 3.56 -2.68 9.84
C ARG A 53 4.77 -3.56 9.56
N ASP A 54 5.85 -3.43 10.33
CA ASP A 54 7.13 -4.12 10.12
C ASP A 54 6.96 -5.63 9.98
N GLY A 55 6.28 -6.28 10.93
CA GLY A 55 6.01 -7.72 10.86
C GLY A 55 5.27 -8.14 9.58
N PHE A 56 4.26 -7.37 9.17
CA PHE A 56 3.50 -7.66 7.96
C PHE A 56 4.28 -7.38 6.68
N SER A 57 4.95 -6.23 6.57
CA SER A 57 5.75 -5.87 5.40
C SER A 57 6.89 -6.86 5.16
N LYS A 58 7.59 -7.27 6.23
CA LYS A 58 8.64 -8.27 6.15
C LYS A 58 8.09 -9.62 5.70
N LEU A 59 6.99 -10.06 6.29
CA LEU A 59 6.33 -11.31 5.90
C LEU A 59 5.90 -11.28 4.43
N LEU A 60 5.30 -10.18 3.97
CA LEU A 60 4.84 -10.05 2.59
C LEU A 60 6.00 -10.13 1.59
N ARG A 61 7.13 -9.47 1.89
CA ARG A 61 8.36 -9.58 1.09
C ARG A 61 8.88 -11.01 1.06
N GLU A 62 9.02 -11.64 2.23
CA GLU A 62 9.51 -13.02 2.34
C GLU A 62 8.64 -13.96 1.51
N ILE A 63 7.31 -13.86 1.64
CA ILE A 63 6.38 -14.71 0.93
C ILE A 63 6.45 -14.49 -0.60
N CYS A 64 6.49 -13.24 -1.07
CA CYS A 64 6.56 -12.94 -2.50
C CYS A 64 7.87 -13.42 -3.14
N LEU A 65 9.00 -13.31 -2.42
CA LEU A 65 10.33 -13.69 -2.92
C LEU A 65 10.58 -15.19 -2.82
N THR A 66 10.30 -15.79 -1.67
CA THR A 66 10.78 -17.16 -1.35
C THR A 66 9.70 -18.21 -1.57
N LYS A 67 8.51 -18.01 -0.99
CA LYS A 67 7.44 -19.03 -0.96
C LYS A 67 6.58 -19.02 -2.21
N LYS A 68 6.62 -17.95 -3.00
CA LYS A 68 5.89 -17.81 -4.26
C LYS A 68 4.36 -18.01 -4.13
N ARG A 69 3.77 -17.75 -2.96
CA ARG A 69 2.32 -17.81 -2.70
C ARG A 69 1.96 -17.06 -1.41
N PRO A 70 0.93 -16.17 -1.37
CA PRO A 70 -0.11 -15.97 -2.38
C PRO A 70 0.36 -15.16 -3.59
N LYS A 71 -0.46 -15.19 -4.66
CA LYS A 71 -0.37 -14.16 -5.70
C LYS A 71 -0.84 -12.84 -5.11
N VAL A 72 0.03 -11.84 -5.08
CA VAL A 72 -0.24 -10.52 -4.54
C VAL A 72 -0.52 -9.56 -5.69
N THR A 73 -1.67 -8.90 -5.68
CA THR A 73 -2.03 -7.91 -6.70
C THR A 73 -2.33 -6.57 -6.06
N TYR A 74 -1.55 -5.56 -6.45
CA TYR A 74 -1.78 -4.16 -6.08
C TYR A 74 -2.47 -3.41 -7.20
N LEU A 75 -3.52 -2.66 -6.86
CA LEU A 75 -3.98 -1.51 -7.64
C LEU A 75 -3.43 -0.24 -6.98
N SER A 76 -2.66 0.56 -7.72
CA SER A 76 -1.95 1.70 -7.15
C SER A 76 -1.75 2.86 -8.11
N ILE A 77 -1.81 4.08 -7.56
CA ILE A 77 -1.41 5.30 -8.28
C ILE A 77 0.10 5.58 -8.21
N LEU A 78 0.88 4.73 -7.51
CA LEU A 78 2.33 4.89 -7.32
C LEU A 78 2.72 6.28 -6.81
N ASN A 79 1.98 6.82 -5.85
CA ASN A 79 2.18 8.17 -5.33
C ASN A 79 3.16 8.16 -4.14
N ILE A 80 4.35 8.74 -4.36
CA ILE A 80 5.45 8.80 -3.39
C ILE A 80 5.28 9.90 -2.33
N GLN A 81 4.36 10.86 -2.51
CA GLN A 81 4.18 11.97 -1.57
C GLN A 81 3.72 11.50 -0.18
N GLY A 82 2.90 10.44 -0.14
CA GLY A 82 2.46 9.82 1.11
C GLY A 82 3.63 9.25 1.92
N PRO A 83 4.42 8.33 1.35
CA PRO A 83 5.68 7.87 1.94
C PRO A 83 6.62 9.02 2.36
N PHE A 84 6.84 10.02 1.51
CA PHE A 84 7.70 11.17 1.83
C PHE A 84 7.19 11.96 3.03
N SER A 85 5.89 12.25 3.10
CA SER A 85 5.28 12.95 4.24
C SER A 85 5.48 12.18 5.54
N LYS A 86 5.36 10.84 5.50
CA LYS A 86 5.60 9.99 6.67
C LYS A 86 7.07 9.98 7.06
N ALA A 87 7.99 9.83 6.11
CA ALA A 87 9.42 9.92 6.34
C ALA A 87 9.82 11.27 6.96
N MET A 88 9.27 12.37 6.45
CA MET A 88 9.45 13.71 7.02
C MET A 88 8.98 13.82 8.47
N SER A 89 7.85 13.19 8.83
CA SER A 89 7.35 13.20 10.21
C SER A 89 8.27 12.46 11.19
N ILE A 90 8.99 11.45 10.71
CA ILE A 90 9.89 10.61 11.51
C ILE A 90 11.26 11.26 11.61
N TYR A 91 11.88 11.58 10.47
CA TYR A 91 13.26 12.05 10.42
C TYR A 91 13.39 13.54 10.69
N LYS A 92 12.33 14.32 10.49
CA LYS A 92 12.32 15.80 10.57
C LYS A 92 13.46 16.45 9.76
N ASN A 93 13.90 15.78 8.69
CA ASN A 93 15.02 16.17 7.85
C ASN A 93 14.69 15.78 6.40
N VAL A 94 14.78 16.76 5.49
CA VAL A 94 14.36 16.59 4.09
C VAL A 94 15.28 15.62 3.35
N ASP A 95 16.59 15.73 3.51
CA ASP A 95 17.55 14.87 2.81
C ASP A 95 17.42 13.41 3.22
N ARG A 96 17.22 13.14 4.52
CA ARG A 96 16.96 11.77 5.01
C ARG A 96 15.64 11.22 4.50
N ALA A 97 14.57 12.02 4.51
CA ALA A 97 13.27 11.59 3.98
C ALA A 97 13.33 11.35 2.45
N TYR A 98 14.08 12.18 1.72
CA TYR A 98 14.31 12.02 0.29
C TYR A 98 15.06 10.71 0.00
N LYS A 99 16.19 10.47 0.68
CA LYS A 99 16.97 9.23 0.55
C LYS A 99 16.13 7.99 0.83
N GLU A 100 15.34 8.02 1.91
CA GLU A 100 14.43 6.91 2.23
C GLU A 100 13.44 6.63 1.11
N CYS A 101 12.86 7.68 0.51
CA CYS A 101 11.93 7.52 -0.61
C CYS A 101 12.58 7.04 -1.89
N MET A 102 13.83 7.43 -2.16
CA MET A 102 14.60 6.90 -3.28
C MET A 102 14.80 5.40 -3.14
N LEU A 103 15.17 4.91 -1.95
CA LEU A 103 15.30 3.47 -1.69
C LEU A 103 14.01 2.70 -1.95
N MET A 104 12.85 3.27 -1.58
CA MET A 104 11.55 2.65 -1.86
C MET A 104 11.21 2.62 -3.36
N ILE A 105 11.61 3.63 -4.13
CA ILE A 105 11.44 3.67 -5.58
C ILE A 105 12.34 2.63 -6.25
N GLU A 106 13.60 2.52 -5.83
CA GLU A 106 14.56 1.53 -6.33
C GLU A 106 14.07 0.10 -6.03
N THR A 107 13.63 -0.13 -4.78
CA THR A 107 13.02 -1.40 -4.36
C THR A 107 11.81 -1.77 -5.23
N LEU A 108 11.01 -0.80 -5.68
CA LEU A 108 9.89 -1.08 -6.60
C LEU A 108 10.38 -1.64 -7.93
N GLY A 109 11.43 -1.05 -8.51
CA GLY A 109 12.05 -1.53 -9.75
C GLY A 109 12.54 -2.96 -9.62
N GLU A 110 13.37 -3.22 -8.61
CA GLU A 110 13.90 -4.55 -8.31
C GLU A 110 12.79 -5.59 -8.08
N ASN A 111 11.72 -5.22 -7.38
CA ASN A 111 10.62 -6.14 -7.08
C ASN A 111 9.84 -6.54 -8.34
N ILE A 112 9.61 -5.63 -9.28
CA ILE A 112 8.88 -5.94 -10.52
C ILE A 112 9.65 -6.93 -11.39
N GLU A 113 10.98 -6.83 -11.41
CA GLU A 113 11.85 -7.74 -12.17
C GLU A 113 11.95 -9.12 -11.52
N ASN A 114 11.98 -9.17 -10.18
CA ASN A 114 12.36 -10.40 -9.46
C ASN A 114 11.17 -11.17 -8.85
N MET A 115 10.00 -10.55 -8.64
CA MET A 115 8.88 -11.17 -7.94
C MET A 115 7.77 -11.66 -8.89
N GLY A 116 7.86 -12.92 -9.34
CA GLY A 116 6.85 -13.52 -10.23
C GLY A 116 5.41 -13.61 -9.66
N ASN A 117 5.24 -13.47 -8.34
CA ASN A 117 3.93 -13.46 -7.68
C ASN A 117 3.42 -12.08 -7.29
N LEU A 118 4.17 -11.04 -7.60
CA LEU A 118 3.75 -9.67 -7.43
C LEU A 118 3.20 -9.15 -8.77
N GLU A 119 1.98 -8.62 -8.72
CA GLU A 119 1.38 -7.90 -9.83
C GLU A 119 1.04 -6.49 -9.35
N ILE A 120 1.55 -5.48 -10.03
CA ILE A 120 1.20 -4.09 -9.76
C ILE A 120 0.49 -3.55 -10.99
N ARG A 121 -0.65 -2.92 -10.74
CA ARG A 121 -1.51 -2.29 -11.74
C ARG A 121 -1.60 -0.81 -11.43
N TYR A 122 -1.20 0.02 -12.39
CA TYR A 122 -1.25 1.46 -12.27
C TYR A 122 -2.68 1.98 -12.47
N LEU A 123 -3.09 2.88 -11.58
CA LEU A 123 -4.32 3.66 -11.69
C LEU A 123 -3.97 5.12 -11.93
N GLU A 124 -4.63 5.76 -12.89
CA GLU A 124 -4.46 7.20 -13.12
C GLU A 124 -5.08 8.02 -11.99
N GLN A 125 -6.23 7.60 -11.47
CA GLN A 125 -6.96 8.30 -10.42
C GLN A 125 -6.81 7.58 -9.06
N PRO A 126 -6.75 8.35 -7.96
CA PRO A 126 -6.70 7.76 -6.62
C PRO A 126 -7.95 6.94 -6.37
N PRO A 127 -7.81 5.75 -5.76
CA PRO A 127 -8.99 4.99 -5.36
C PRO A 127 -9.73 5.75 -4.26
N GLU A 128 -11.05 5.81 -4.39
CA GLU A 128 -11.96 6.40 -3.38
C GLU A 128 -11.87 5.66 -2.04
N TRP A 129 -11.57 4.36 -2.09
CA TRP A 129 -11.56 3.46 -0.95
C TRP A 129 -10.24 2.70 -0.86
N TYR A 130 -9.75 2.50 0.36
CA TYR A 130 -8.62 1.61 0.61
C TYR A 130 -9.18 0.26 1.05
N ILE A 131 -9.13 -0.69 0.13
CA ILE A 131 -9.62 -2.05 0.35
C ILE A 131 -8.42 -2.99 0.29
N GLN A 132 -8.33 -3.87 1.29
CA GLN A 132 -7.46 -5.03 1.24
C GLN A 132 -8.33 -6.26 1.43
N PHE A 133 -8.10 -7.31 0.67
CA PHE A 133 -8.87 -8.54 0.88
C PHE A 133 -8.05 -9.79 0.54
N VAL A 134 -8.27 -10.82 1.35
CA VAL A 134 -7.81 -12.17 1.08
C VAL A 134 -9.01 -12.94 0.56
N PHE A 135 -8.95 -13.29 -0.72
CA PHE A 135 -10.07 -13.92 -1.40
C PHE A 135 -10.21 -15.40 -0.96
N PRO A 136 -11.45 -15.91 -0.74
CA PRO A 136 -12.73 -15.26 -0.98
C PRO A 136 -13.43 -14.63 0.23
N GLU A 137 -12.91 -14.74 1.45
CA GLU A 137 -13.75 -14.50 2.65
C GLU A 137 -13.42 -13.23 3.43
N ASP A 138 -12.16 -12.81 3.49
CA ASP A 138 -11.71 -11.73 4.38
C ASP A 138 -11.56 -10.42 3.61
N VAL A 139 -12.46 -9.47 3.87
CA VAL A 139 -12.40 -8.11 3.33
C VAL A 139 -12.11 -7.12 4.45
N PHE A 140 -11.17 -6.23 4.20
CA PHE A 140 -10.75 -5.17 5.10
C PHE A 140 -10.98 -3.81 4.44
N LEU A 141 -11.94 -3.06 4.95
CA LEU A 141 -12.20 -1.68 4.53
C LEU A 141 -11.46 -0.73 5.47
N ILE A 142 -10.50 -0.01 4.94
CA ILE A 142 -9.68 0.93 5.69
C ILE A 142 -10.33 2.31 5.61
N ILE A 143 -10.97 2.72 6.71
CA ILE A 143 -11.63 4.02 6.82
C ILE A 143 -10.60 5.03 7.28
N ARG A 144 -10.40 6.09 6.48
CA ARG A 144 -9.52 7.20 6.84
C ARG A 144 -10.34 8.35 7.40
N THR A 145 -10.01 8.79 8.60
CA THR A 145 -10.53 10.07 9.10
C THR A 145 -9.86 11.24 8.36
N PRO A 146 -10.53 12.40 8.22
CA PRO A 146 -9.96 13.59 7.59
C PRO A 146 -8.60 14.00 8.18
N ASN A 147 -8.42 13.78 9.48
CA ASN A 147 -7.21 14.14 10.22
C ASN A 147 -6.08 13.09 10.12
N ARG A 148 -6.29 11.96 9.43
CA ARG A 148 -5.29 10.90 9.15
C ARG A 148 -4.64 10.22 10.38
N GLU A 149 -5.08 10.51 11.59
CA GLU A 149 -4.43 10.05 12.83
C GLU A 149 -4.84 8.64 13.28
N ALA A 150 -6.08 8.21 13.00
CA ALA A 150 -6.57 6.89 13.39
C ALA A 150 -7.07 6.11 12.17
N LEU A 151 -6.36 5.04 11.82
CA LEU A 151 -6.84 4.01 10.90
C LEU A 151 -7.76 3.08 11.68
N LYS A 152 -9.07 3.19 11.44
CA LYS A 152 -10.03 2.16 11.83
C LYS A 152 -10.26 1.26 10.63
N VAL A 153 -10.14 -0.05 10.84
CA VAL A 153 -10.33 -1.05 9.78
C VAL A 153 -11.60 -1.83 10.12
N LEU A 154 -12.55 -1.83 9.20
CA LEU A 154 -13.71 -2.70 9.26
C LEU A 154 -13.33 -4.03 8.60
N GLN A 155 -13.19 -5.08 9.41
CA GLN A 155 -13.07 -6.45 8.93
C GLN A 155 -14.47 -7.01 8.69
N ILE A 156 -14.67 -7.51 7.49
CA ILE A 156 -15.87 -8.21 7.05
C ILE A 156 -15.45 -9.63 6.65
N ARG A 157 -16.01 -10.64 7.31
CA ARG A 157 -15.88 -12.03 6.90
C ARG A 157 -17.18 -12.49 6.27
N SER A 158 -17.16 -12.63 4.95
CA SER A 158 -18.26 -13.16 4.17
C SER A 158 -17.78 -13.44 2.75
N LYS A 159 -18.05 -14.66 2.27
CA LYS A 159 -17.76 -15.06 0.89
C LYS A 159 -18.45 -14.15 -0.12
N ASP A 160 -19.73 -13.83 0.09
CA ASP A 160 -20.50 -12.99 -0.83
C ASP A 160 -19.92 -11.57 -0.92
N VAL A 161 -19.49 -11.02 0.23
CA VAL A 161 -18.85 -9.70 0.28
C VAL A 161 -17.48 -9.74 -0.41
N GLY A 162 -16.70 -10.81 -0.23
CA GLY A 162 -15.42 -10.98 -0.91
C GLY A 162 -15.55 -11.18 -2.41
N GLU A 163 -16.57 -11.91 -2.88
CA GLU A 163 -16.88 -12.04 -4.31
C GLU A 163 -17.28 -10.70 -4.93
N TYR A 164 -18.10 -9.92 -4.22
CA TYR A 164 -18.48 -8.57 -4.65
C TYR A 164 -17.29 -7.59 -4.63
N ALA A 165 -16.45 -7.61 -3.59
CA ALA A 165 -15.23 -6.81 -3.56
C ALA A 165 -14.27 -7.19 -4.70
N TYR A 166 -14.18 -8.48 -5.03
CA TYR A 166 -13.39 -8.96 -6.14
C TYR A 166 -13.95 -8.53 -7.50
N SER A 167 -15.27 -8.49 -7.70
CA SER A 167 -15.87 -8.01 -8.95
C SER A 167 -15.53 -6.53 -9.21
N ILE A 168 -15.65 -5.68 -8.18
CA ILE A 168 -15.21 -4.28 -8.22
C ILE A 168 -13.72 -4.19 -8.55
N PHE A 169 -12.90 -5.00 -7.88
CA PHE A 169 -11.45 -5.02 -8.13
C PHE A 169 -11.14 -5.42 -9.59
N LYS A 170 -11.80 -6.45 -10.11
CA LYS A 170 -11.62 -6.96 -11.47
C LYS A 170 -12.00 -5.92 -12.53
N GLU A 171 -13.08 -5.18 -12.31
CA GLU A 171 -13.48 -4.06 -13.17
C GLU A 171 -12.37 -2.99 -13.20
N LYS A 172 -11.82 -2.61 -12.04
CA LYS A 172 -10.71 -1.65 -12.00
C LYS A 172 -9.44 -2.21 -12.67
N ILE A 173 -9.17 -3.51 -12.56
CA ILE A 173 -8.05 -4.12 -13.29
C ILE A 173 -8.19 -3.93 -14.80
N SER A 174 -9.39 -4.11 -15.38
CA SER A 174 -9.55 -4.07 -16.84
C SER A 174 -9.22 -2.72 -17.48
N TYR A 175 -9.26 -1.63 -16.69
CA TYR A 175 -8.89 -0.28 -17.14
C TYR A 175 -7.51 0.16 -16.64
N SER A 176 -6.77 -0.72 -15.97
CA SER A 176 -5.47 -0.40 -15.36
C SER A 176 -4.32 -0.98 -16.16
N GLU A 177 -3.26 -0.19 -16.29
CA GLU A 177 -2.04 -0.64 -16.95
C GLU A 177 -1.25 -1.54 -16.01
N ARG A 178 -0.74 -2.67 -16.52
CA ARG A 178 0.18 -3.51 -15.75
C ARG A 178 1.57 -2.87 -15.74
N VAL A 179 2.15 -2.76 -14.56
CA VAL A 179 3.55 -2.36 -14.41
C VAL A 179 4.42 -3.59 -14.68
N THR A 180 5.31 -3.49 -15.66
CA THR A 180 6.22 -4.53 -16.14
C THR A 180 7.64 -3.99 -16.23
N SER A 181 8.62 -4.87 -16.49
CA SER A 181 10.00 -4.48 -16.79
C SER A 181 10.09 -3.45 -17.92
N ASP A 182 9.19 -3.51 -18.89
CA ASP A 182 9.28 -2.71 -20.11
C ASP A 182 8.79 -1.27 -19.91
N ASN A 183 7.97 -1.01 -18.87
CA ASN A 183 7.40 0.30 -18.60
C ASN A 183 7.72 0.85 -17.19
N ILE A 184 8.37 0.08 -16.31
CA ILE A 184 8.66 0.48 -14.94
C ILE A 184 9.51 1.76 -14.87
N ASP A 185 10.46 1.94 -15.78
CA ASP A 185 11.32 3.13 -15.83
C ASP A 185 10.52 4.43 -15.98
N CYS A 186 9.46 4.43 -16.79
CA CYS A 186 8.56 5.58 -16.92
C CYS A 186 7.92 5.96 -15.58
N TYR A 187 7.51 4.95 -14.80
CA TYR A 187 6.93 5.16 -13.47
C TYR A 187 7.96 5.61 -12.44
N ILE A 188 9.17 5.03 -12.48
CA ILE A 188 10.30 5.42 -11.63
C ILE A 188 10.67 6.89 -11.85
N GLU A 189 10.87 7.31 -13.09
CA GLU A 189 11.23 8.70 -13.40
C GLU A 189 10.14 9.69 -13.01
N ARG A 190 8.87 9.33 -13.21
CA ARG A 190 7.74 10.13 -12.70
C ARG A 190 7.80 10.28 -11.18
N MET A 191 7.98 9.19 -10.44
CA MET A 191 8.06 9.24 -8.98
C MET A 191 9.28 10.03 -8.48
N LYS A 192 10.44 9.90 -9.12
CA LYS A 192 11.64 10.70 -8.80
C LYS A 192 11.38 12.19 -9.00
N LYS A 193 10.73 12.56 -10.11
CA LYS A 193 10.32 13.95 -10.39
C LYS A 193 9.36 14.48 -9.32
N ASP A 194 8.32 13.72 -8.99
CA ASP A 194 7.34 14.09 -7.96
C ASP A 194 8.01 14.23 -6.59
N LEU A 195 8.92 13.31 -6.24
CA LEU A 195 9.68 13.35 -5.00
C LEU A 195 10.55 14.61 -4.90
N LYS A 196 11.23 14.98 -5.99
CA LYS A 196 12.04 16.21 -6.04
C LYS A 196 11.17 17.45 -5.82
N ILE A 197 10.03 17.55 -6.51
CA ILE A 197 9.11 18.68 -6.37
C ILE A 197 8.66 18.85 -4.91
N VAL A 198 8.25 17.76 -4.25
CA VAL A 198 7.78 17.85 -2.84
C VAL A 198 8.91 18.13 -1.86
N ALA A 199 10.12 17.63 -2.10
CA ALA A 199 11.29 17.91 -1.28
C ALA A 199 11.73 19.38 -1.38
N ASP A 200 11.81 19.93 -2.61
CA ASP A 200 12.15 21.32 -2.85
C ASP A 200 11.13 22.28 -2.21
N TYR A 201 9.84 21.97 -2.35
CA TYR A 201 8.78 22.73 -1.68
C TYR A 201 8.96 22.73 -0.16
N ARG A 202 9.28 21.57 0.45
CA ARG A 202 9.46 21.45 1.90
C ARG A 202 10.70 22.22 2.38
N ASN A 203 11.81 22.16 1.64
CA ASN A 203 13.02 22.92 1.94
C ASN A 203 12.75 24.43 1.95
N LYS A 204 12.09 24.95 0.90
CA LYS A 204 11.72 26.37 0.82
C LYS A 204 10.82 26.80 1.98
N LYS A 205 9.87 25.95 2.37
CA LYS A 205 8.99 26.22 3.52
C LYS A 205 9.77 26.34 4.83
N ILE A 206 10.68 25.40 5.11
CA ILE A 206 11.52 25.42 6.32
C ILE A 206 12.43 26.66 6.35
N MET A 207 13.02 27.05 5.22
CA MET A 207 13.85 28.26 5.13
C MET A 207 13.06 29.52 5.46
N ARG A 208 11.84 29.66 4.92
CA ARG A 208 10.95 30.78 5.23
C ARG A 208 10.56 30.82 6.70
N GLU A 209 10.23 29.67 7.29
CA GLU A 209 9.88 29.58 8.72
C GLU A 209 11.05 30.00 9.63
N LYS A 210 12.29 29.73 9.23
CA LYS A 210 13.49 30.19 9.96
C LYS A 210 13.73 31.69 9.84
N SER A 211 13.55 32.26 8.65
CA SER A 211 13.75 33.70 8.43
C SER A 211 12.75 34.60 9.16
N TYR A 212 11.64 34.05 9.67
CA TYR A 212 10.69 34.79 10.52
C TYR A 212 11.03 34.72 12.03
N LEU A 213 11.99 33.89 12.41
CA LEU A 213 12.42 33.69 13.80
C LEU A 213 13.74 34.39 14.13
N GLU A 214 14.39 34.96 13.12
CA GLU A 214 15.59 35.81 13.20
C GLU A 214 15.19 37.29 13.08
#